data_AF-A0A348YKH4-F1
#
_entry.id   AF-A0A348YKH4-F1
#
_cell.length_a   1.000
_cell.length_b   1.000
_cell.length_c   1.000
_cell.angle_alpha   90.00
_cell.angle_beta   90.00
_cell.angle_gamma   90.00
#
_symmetry.space_group_name_H-M   'P 1'
#
loop_
_entity.id
_entity.type
_entity.pdbx_description
1 polymer ?
#
loop_
_entity_poly.entity_id
_entity_poly.type
_entity_poly.pdbx_seq_one_letter_code
_entity_poly.pdbx_strand_id
1 'polypeptide(L)'
;RKQAKKSGITESYRELYNLVRLKYGGTQPQNISKLNTENGGISKLLNCTPPSLADLNVRLPKADFFSECLNMRALKAQFDSFNKLMNISGDSKIPLEKQRKWRDRVLAEIIDAIIERLFLVREALPEIPANLKPAQKIWLNRAEEERRDSADWQQEIAQEITEWIIKSYRRLYKNSSVVLGDTEFMAIENTVNSFEELWK
;
A
#
# COMPACT_ATOMS: atom_id res chain seq x y z
N ARG A 1 -10.36 -19.77 -22.37
CA ARG A 1 -10.94 -18.39 -22.41
C ARG A 1 -12.27 -18.25 -23.17
N LYS A 2 -12.65 -19.12 -24.13
CA LYS A 2 -13.95 -18.98 -24.87
C LYS A 2 -15.10 -19.92 -24.44
N GLN A 3 -14.90 -20.90 -23.57
CA GLN A 3 -15.96 -21.85 -23.19
C GLN A 3 -16.61 -21.59 -21.82
N ALA A 4 -15.97 -20.87 -20.90
CA ALA A 4 -16.50 -20.63 -19.55
C ALA A 4 -17.62 -19.56 -19.49
N LYS A 5 -17.90 -18.84 -20.58
CA LYS A 5 -18.91 -17.76 -20.61
C LYS A 5 -20.32 -18.25 -20.99
N LYS A 6 -20.50 -19.55 -21.29
CA LYS A 6 -21.75 -20.09 -21.86
C LYS A 6 -22.55 -21.01 -20.94
N SER A 7 -22.03 -21.31 -19.75
CA SER A 7 -22.73 -22.05 -18.70
C SER A 7 -22.67 -21.19 -17.45
N GLY A 8 -23.82 -20.79 -16.89
CA GLY A 8 -23.92 -19.96 -15.68
C GLY A 8 -23.36 -20.65 -14.44
N ILE A 9 -22.04 -20.84 -14.41
CA ILE A 9 -21.29 -21.42 -13.30
C ILE A 9 -20.89 -20.26 -12.40
N THR A 10 -21.52 -20.20 -11.23
CA THR A 10 -21.21 -19.32 -10.09
C THR A 10 -20.04 -19.86 -9.26
N GLU A 11 -19.11 -20.59 -9.86
CA GLU A 11 -17.92 -21.08 -9.15
C GLU A 11 -16.76 -20.09 -9.28
N SER A 12 -16.20 -19.73 -8.13
CA SER A 12 -14.96 -18.97 -8.04
C SER A 12 -13.83 -19.77 -8.69
N TYR A 13 -13.18 -19.20 -9.70
CA TYR A 13 -12.01 -19.79 -10.35
C TYR A 13 -10.72 -19.22 -9.73
N ARG A 14 -9.69 -20.05 -9.59
CA ARG A 14 -8.36 -19.62 -9.15
C ARG A 14 -7.44 -19.47 -10.36
N GLU A 15 -6.83 -18.29 -10.50
CA GLU A 15 -5.82 -18.04 -11.51
C GLU A 15 -4.43 -18.19 -10.91
N LEU A 16 -3.59 -19.02 -11.55
CA LEU A 16 -2.18 -19.16 -11.22
C LEU A 16 -1.35 -18.48 -12.31
N TYR A 17 -0.72 -17.37 -11.94
CA TYR A 17 0.13 -16.57 -12.81
C TYR A 17 1.59 -17.04 -12.74
N ASN A 18 2.38 -16.69 -13.77
CA ASN A 18 3.83 -16.89 -13.81
C ASN A 18 4.32 -18.35 -13.67
N LEU A 19 3.52 -19.33 -14.12
CA LEU A 19 3.93 -20.73 -14.12
C LEU A 19 5.11 -20.96 -15.07
N VAL A 20 6.17 -21.58 -14.54
CA VAL A 20 7.31 -22.02 -15.35
C VAL A 20 7.01 -23.42 -15.89
N ARG A 21 7.28 -23.65 -17.17
CA ARG A 21 7.08 -24.96 -17.82
C ARG A 21 8.43 -25.62 -18.06
N LEU A 22 8.68 -26.73 -17.36
CA LEU A 22 9.82 -27.59 -17.62
C LEU A 22 9.39 -28.76 -18.52
N LYS A 23 10.22 -29.08 -19.50
CA LYS A 23 10.02 -30.24 -20.39
C LYS A 23 10.98 -31.37 -20.04
N TYR A 24 10.46 -32.59 -19.99
CA TYR A 24 11.23 -33.82 -19.74
C TYR A 24 11.11 -34.79 -20.92
N GLY A 25 12.23 -35.40 -21.31
CA GLY A 25 12.29 -36.42 -22.35
C GLY A 25 12.43 -35.92 -23.79
N GLY A 26 12.67 -34.62 -24.02
CA GLY A 26 12.99 -34.09 -25.35
C GLY A 26 11.92 -34.40 -26.40
N THR A 27 12.29 -35.10 -27.47
CA THR A 27 11.37 -35.59 -28.53
C THR A 27 10.66 -36.91 -28.18
N GLN A 28 11.04 -37.58 -27.07
CA GLN A 28 10.47 -38.85 -26.62
C GLN A 28 10.08 -38.82 -25.12
N PRO A 29 9.07 -38.03 -24.74
CA PRO A 29 8.61 -37.91 -23.35
C PRO A 29 8.11 -39.24 -22.73
N GLN A 30 7.76 -40.23 -23.57
CA GLN A 30 7.26 -41.55 -23.16
C GLN A 30 8.27 -42.43 -22.40
N ASN A 31 9.57 -42.16 -22.53
CA ASN A 31 10.62 -43.01 -21.95
C ASN A 31 11.02 -42.59 -20.51
N ILE A 32 10.31 -41.61 -19.92
CA ILE A 32 10.63 -41.08 -18.58
C ILE A 32 9.76 -41.75 -17.50
N SER A 33 8.44 -41.65 -17.64
CA SER A 33 7.47 -42.29 -16.75
C SER A 33 6.07 -42.21 -17.33
N LYS A 34 5.16 -43.06 -16.84
CA LYS A 34 3.74 -43.04 -17.25
C LYS A 34 3.09 -41.66 -17.01
N LEU A 35 3.33 -41.06 -15.84
CA LEU A 35 2.78 -39.76 -15.47
C LEU A 35 3.38 -38.62 -16.32
N ASN A 36 4.62 -38.77 -16.80
CA ASN A 36 5.22 -37.82 -17.73
C ASN A 36 4.52 -37.88 -19.09
N THR A 37 4.18 -39.07 -19.58
CA THR A 37 3.41 -39.25 -20.82
C THR A 37 2.01 -38.63 -20.70
N GLU A 38 1.32 -38.88 -19.58
CA GLU A 38 -0.02 -38.32 -19.30
C GLU A 38 0.00 -36.78 -19.25
N ASN A 39 1.08 -36.18 -18.73
CA ASN A 39 1.27 -34.73 -18.69
C ASN A 39 1.96 -34.15 -19.94
N GLY A 40 2.14 -34.94 -21.00
CA GLY A 40 2.74 -34.49 -22.27
C GLY A 40 4.20 -34.07 -22.16
N GLY A 41 4.94 -34.62 -21.21
CA GLY A 41 6.32 -34.29 -20.93
C GLY A 41 6.53 -32.96 -20.22
N ILE A 42 5.47 -32.32 -19.70
CA ILE A 42 5.53 -30.97 -19.14
C ILE A 42 5.22 -31.00 -17.64
N SER A 43 6.14 -30.48 -16.84
CA SER A 43 5.86 -30.10 -15.45
C SER A 43 5.68 -28.60 -15.33
N LYS A 44 4.63 -28.19 -14.62
CA LYS A 44 4.33 -26.78 -14.31
C LYS A 44 4.82 -26.49 -12.91
N LEU A 45 5.83 -25.65 -12.78
CA LEU A 45 6.36 -25.20 -11.50
C LEU A 45 5.68 -23.89 -11.08
N LEU A 46 5.46 -23.77 -9.77
CA LEU A 46 5.05 -22.52 -9.14
C LEU A 46 6.22 -21.54 -9.17
N ASN A 47 5.92 -20.26 -9.36
CA ASN A 47 6.94 -19.24 -9.25
C ASN A 47 7.33 -19.04 -7.78
N CYS A 48 8.59 -19.29 -7.46
CA CYS A 48 9.17 -19.07 -6.13
C CYS A 48 10.30 -18.02 -6.17
N THR A 49 10.30 -17.13 -7.18
CA THR A 49 11.27 -16.03 -7.21
C THR A 49 11.03 -15.09 -6.03
N PRO A 50 12.08 -14.61 -5.36
CA PRO A 50 11.92 -13.51 -4.42
C PRO A 50 11.31 -12.30 -5.14
N PRO A 51 10.59 -11.42 -4.42
CA PRO A 51 10.14 -10.17 -5.01
C PRO A 51 11.36 -9.42 -5.56
N SER A 52 11.32 -9.04 -6.84
CA SER A 52 12.36 -8.19 -7.40
C SER A 52 12.24 -6.82 -6.75
N LEU A 53 13.28 -6.40 -6.02
CA LEU A 53 13.47 -5.02 -5.63
C LEU A 53 13.75 -4.25 -6.93
N ALA A 54 12.72 -3.64 -7.51
CA ALA A 54 12.93 -2.70 -8.60
C ALA A 54 13.82 -1.58 -8.08
N ASP A 55 14.72 -1.05 -8.91
CA ASP A 55 15.43 0.19 -8.57
C ASP A 55 14.38 1.26 -8.27
N LEU A 56 14.19 1.52 -6.98
CA LEU A 56 13.27 2.54 -6.51
C LEU A 56 13.95 3.85 -6.89
N ASN A 57 13.58 4.40 -8.04
CA ASN A 57 13.88 5.79 -8.35
C ASN A 57 13.14 6.65 -7.32
N VAL A 58 13.80 6.89 -6.18
CA VAL A 58 13.27 7.68 -5.08
C VAL A 58 13.26 9.12 -5.53
N ARG A 59 12.05 9.67 -5.68
CA ARG A 59 11.90 11.10 -5.90
C ARG A 59 12.17 11.81 -4.59
N LEU A 60 13.24 12.60 -4.54
CA LEU A 60 13.59 13.40 -3.37
C LEU A 60 12.68 14.64 -3.25
N PRO A 61 12.30 15.04 -2.03
CA PRO A 61 11.48 16.22 -1.80
C PRO A 61 12.31 17.49 -2.05
N LYS A 62 11.71 18.50 -2.68
CA LYS A 62 12.31 19.84 -2.82
C LYS A 62 11.68 20.88 -1.90
N ALA A 63 10.35 20.88 -1.82
CA ALA A 63 9.59 21.79 -0.98
C ALA A 63 8.67 21.05 0.00
N ASP A 64 8.12 19.90 -0.41
CA ASP A 64 7.18 19.14 0.42
C ASP A 64 7.29 17.63 0.17
N PHE A 65 7.46 16.86 1.24
CA PHE A 65 7.48 15.40 1.19
C PHE A 65 6.16 14.81 0.67
N PHE A 66 5.02 15.25 1.20
CA PHE A 66 3.73 14.57 0.97
C PHE A 66 3.23 14.73 -0.48
N SER A 67 3.48 15.89 -1.09
CA SER A 67 3.07 16.15 -2.48
C SER A 67 4.06 15.64 -3.53
N GLU A 68 5.36 15.55 -3.21
CA GLU A 68 6.39 15.17 -4.19
C GLU A 68 6.80 13.70 -4.10
N CYS A 69 6.85 13.13 -2.89
CA CYS A 69 7.41 11.78 -2.66
C CYS A 69 6.35 10.68 -2.63
N LEU A 70 5.10 11.02 -2.29
CA LEU A 70 4.00 10.05 -2.20
C LEU A 70 3.18 9.99 -3.48
N ASN A 71 2.84 8.77 -3.89
CA ASN A 71 1.98 8.54 -5.04
C ASN A 71 0.61 7.99 -4.61
N MET A 72 -0.37 8.87 -4.52
CA MET A 72 -1.77 8.51 -4.20
C MET A 72 -2.34 7.42 -5.11
N ARG A 73 -1.91 7.33 -6.38
CA ARG A 73 -2.41 6.29 -7.31
C ARG A 73 -1.86 4.90 -7.00
N ALA A 74 -0.66 4.82 -6.41
CA ALA A 74 -0.11 3.54 -5.95
C ALA A 74 -0.94 2.97 -4.79
N LEU A 75 -1.51 3.86 -3.96
CA LEU A 75 -2.35 3.52 -2.82
C LEU A 75 -3.84 3.43 -3.16
N LYS A 76 -4.18 3.33 -4.45
CA LYS A 76 -5.58 3.34 -4.89
C LYS A 76 -6.39 2.19 -4.28
N ALA A 77 -5.81 0.99 -4.13
CA ALA A 77 -6.51 -0.16 -3.56
C ALA A 77 -6.90 0.04 -2.08
N GLN A 78 -6.03 0.68 -1.31
CA GLN A 78 -6.25 1.05 0.09
C GLN A 78 -7.35 2.11 0.16
N PHE A 79 -7.25 3.15 -0.67
CA PHE A 79 -8.29 4.18 -0.77
C PHE A 79 -9.63 3.65 -1.30
N ASP A 80 -9.65 2.64 -2.18
CA ASP A 80 -10.87 1.94 -2.64
C ASP A 80 -11.51 1.19 -1.46
N SER A 81 -10.70 0.54 -0.62
CA SER A 81 -11.17 -0.14 0.59
C SER A 81 -11.73 0.86 1.61
N PHE A 82 -11.04 1.99 1.80
CA PHE A 82 -11.52 3.09 2.65
C PHE A 82 -12.84 3.65 2.13
N ASN A 83 -12.97 3.93 0.82
CA ASN A 83 -14.20 4.43 0.22
C ASN A 83 -15.37 3.45 0.38
N LYS A 84 -15.13 2.14 0.27
CA LYS A 84 -16.17 1.13 0.50
C LYS A 84 -16.66 1.14 1.94
N LEU A 85 -15.74 1.29 2.90
CA LEU A 85 -16.08 1.44 4.32
C LEU A 85 -16.94 2.69 4.56
N MET A 86 -16.54 3.83 4.01
CA MET A 86 -17.28 5.09 4.18
C MET A 86 -18.68 5.05 3.57
N ASN A 87 -18.88 4.29 2.50
CA ASN A 87 -20.18 4.12 1.82
C ASN A 87 -21.02 2.96 2.37
N ILE A 88 -20.65 2.36 3.51
CA ILE A 88 -21.51 1.37 4.18
C ILE A 88 -22.81 2.05 4.62
N SER A 89 -23.93 1.59 4.09
CA SER A 89 -25.26 2.05 4.53
C SER A 89 -25.51 1.69 6.00
N GLY A 90 -26.30 2.51 6.70
CA GLY A 90 -26.70 2.28 8.10
C GLY A 90 -27.40 0.93 8.33
N ASP A 91 -28.02 0.34 7.30
CA ASP A 91 -28.67 -0.97 7.34
C ASP A 91 -27.70 -2.17 7.19
N SER A 92 -26.39 -1.90 7.19
CA SER A 92 -25.38 -2.94 7.05
C SER A 92 -25.39 -3.90 8.23
N LYS A 93 -25.35 -5.20 7.92
CA LYS A 93 -25.22 -6.28 8.92
C LYS A 93 -23.83 -6.35 9.56
N ILE A 94 -22.90 -5.49 9.16
CA ILE A 94 -21.53 -5.47 9.69
C ILE A 94 -21.55 -4.71 11.02
N PRO A 95 -21.18 -5.36 12.15
CA PRO A 95 -21.09 -4.69 13.44
C PRO A 95 -20.12 -3.50 13.40
N LEU A 96 -20.46 -2.43 14.12
CA LEU A 96 -19.64 -1.20 14.19
C LEU A 96 -18.18 -1.48 14.57
N GLU A 97 -17.94 -2.41 15.49
CA GLU A 97 -16.60 -2.82 15.90
C GLU A 97 -15.77 -3.41 14.75
N LYS A 98 -16.39 -4.16 13.84
CA LYS A 98 -15.70 -4.68 12.64
C LYS A 98 -15.42 -3.57 11.64
N GLN A 99 -16.30 -2.58 11.54
CA GLN A 99 -16.08 -1.41 10.68
C GLN A 99 -14.89 -0.57 11.19
N ARG A 100 -14.80 -0.35 12.51
CA ARG A 100 -13.66 0.34 13.15
C ARG A 100 -12.34 -0.41 12.90
N LYS A 101 -12.30 -1.71 13.18
CA LYS A 101 -11.11 -2.53 12.89
C LYS A 101 -10.72 -2.51 11.40
N TRP A 102 -11.70 -2.50 10.51
CA TRP A 102 -11.43 -2.40 9.08
C TRP A 102 -10.85 -1.03 8.71
N ARG A 103 -11.39 0.06 9.26
CA ARG A 103 -10.82 1.41 9.14
C ARG A 103 -9.38 1.45 9.59
N ASP A 104 -9.11 0.99 10.81
CA ASP A 104 -7.81 1.10 11.45
C ASP A 104 -6.76 0.30 10.65
N ARG A 105 -7.15 -0.88 10.15
CA ARG A 105 -6.31 -1.66 9.23
C ARG A 105 -6.00 -0.91 7.94
N VAL A 106 -7.00 -0.32 7.29
CA VAL A 106 -6.77 0.40 6.02
C VAL A 106 -5.90 1.64 6.24
N LEU A 107 -6.09 2.35 7.35
CA LEU A 107 -5.23 3.46 7.73
C LEU A 107 -3.80 3.00 8.03
N ALA A 108 -3.63 1.89 8.75
CA ALA A 108 -2.32 1.27 8.98
C ALA A 108 -1.60 0.96 7.66
N GLU A 109 -2.27 0.32 6.71
CA GLU A 109 -1.69 0.01 5.40
C GLU A 109 -1.26 1.27 4.61
N ILE A 110 -1.97 2.40 4.79
CA ILE A 110 -1.59 3.69 4.19
C ILE A 110 -0.38 4.29 4.92
N ILE A 111 -0.38 4.26 6.26
CA ILE A 111 0.70 4.80 7.10
C ILE A 111 1.98 4.00 6.89
N ASP A 112 1.92 2.68 6.84
CA ASP A 112 3.05 1.80 6.54
C ASP A 112 3.71 2.18 5.20
N ALA A 113 2.91 2.47 4.18
CA ALA A 113 3.44 2.92 2.88
C ALA A 113 4.09 4.33 2.94
N ILE A 114 3.60 5.20 3.83
CA ILE A 114 4.25 6.50 4.09
C ILE A 114 5.58 6.28 4.81
N ILE A 115 5.63 5.38 5.80
CA ILE A 115 6.83 5.02 6.55
C ILE A 115 7.88 4.39 5.62
N GLU A 116 7.47 3.45 4.77
CA GLU A 116 8.36 2.85 3.76
C GLU A 116 8.97 3.94 2.87
N ARG A 117 8.15 4.90 2.41
CA ARG A 117 8.64 6.02 1.62
C ARG A 117 9.57 6.94 2.42
N LEU A 118 9.27 7.19 3.69
CA LEU A 118 10.08 8.00 4.58
C LEU A 118 11.50 7.45 4.68
N PHE A 119 11.64 6.16 4.99
CA PHE A 119 12.96 5.54 5.15
C PHE A 119 13.75 5.51 3.85
N LEU A 120 13.10 5.22 2.72
CA LEU A 120 13.74 5.30 1.41
C LEU A 120 14.25 6.70 1.09
N VAL A 121 13.46 7.74 1.40
CA VAL A 121 13.84 9.13 1.18
C VAL A 121 14.97 9.55 2.13
N ARG A 122 14.95 9.15 3.39
CA ARG A 122 16.03 9.39 4.36
C ARG A 122 17.35 8.76 3.93
N GLU A 123 17.31 7.55 3.39
CA GLU A 123 18.52 6.86 2.90
C GLU A 123 19.07 7.53 1.63
N ALA A 124 18.19 7.97 0.73
CA ALA A 124 18.57 8.57 -0.54
C ALA A 124 18.88 10.08 -0.47
N LEU A 125 18.59 10.75 0.65
CA LEU A 125 18.84 12.18 0.87
C LEU A 125 20.31 12.41 1.26
N PRO A 126 21.13 13.04 0.40
CA PRO A 126 22.50 13.40 0.78
C PRO A 126 22.52 14.56 1.79
N GLU A 127 21.64 15.55 1.59
CA GLU A 127 21.50 16.74 2.43
C GLU A 127 20.04 17.20 2.48
N ILE A 128 19.65 17.84 3.58
CA ILE A 128 18.29 18.35 3.76
C ILE A 128 18.09 19.63 2.93
N PRO A 129 17.12 19.67 2.00
CA PRO A 129 16.89 20.86 1.18
C PRO A 129 16.38 22.05 2.01
N ALA A 130 16.89 23.23 1.70
CA ALA A 130 16.60 24.47 2.44
C ALA A 130 15.13 24.91 2.36
N ASN A 131 14.41 24.53 1.30
CA ASN A 131 13.02 24.97 1.07
C ASN A 131 11.97 24.11 1.77
N LEU A 132 12.35 23.04 2.47
CA LEU A 132 11.40 22.25 3.23
C LEU A 132 10.85 23.00 4.44
N LYS A 133 9.64 22.62 4.83
CA LYS A 133 9.04 23.09 6.08
C LYS A 133 9.90 22.69 7.29
N PRO A 134 9.95 23.49 8.36
CA PRO A 134 10.77 23.22 9.54
C PRO A 134 10.55 21.83 10.14
N ALA A 135 9.29 21.44 10.38
CA ALA A 135 8.96 20.11 10.92
C ALA A 135 9.40 18.97 9.99
N GLN A 136 9.25 19.14 8.67
CA GLN A 136 9.71 18.13 7.70
C GLN A 136 11.23 18.02 7.65
N LYS A 137 11.98 19.12 7.88
CA LYS A 137 13.44 19.07 7.97
C LYS A 137 13.89 18.22 9.14
N ILE A 138 13.29 18.43 10.31
CA ILE A 138 13.58 17.65 11.52
C ILE A 138 13.19 16.18 11.29
N TRP A 139 12.00 15.95 10.74
CA TRP A 139 11.48 14.61 10.48
C TRP A 139 12.30 13.80 9.46
N LEU A 140 12.79 14.43 8.38
CA LEU A 140 13.60 13.77 7.36
C LEU A 140 15.09 13.71 7.69
N ASN A 141 15.52 14.36 8.77
CA ASN A 141 16.90 14.24 9.22
C ASN A 141 17.23 12.78 9.54
N ARG A 142 18.50 12.39 9.47
CA ARG A 142 18.96 11.07 9.89
C ARG A 142 19.39 11.06 11.37
N ALA A 143 19.87 12.18 11.89
CA ALA A 143 20.33 12.31 13.27
C ALA A 143 19.16 12.26 14.26
N GLU A 144 19.08 11.18 15.04
CA GLU A 144 18.05 11.01 16.09
C GLU A 144 18.16 12.05 17.21
N GLU A 145 19.37 12.53 17.51
CA GLU A 145 19.63 13.50 18.58
C GLU A 145 18.93 14.84 18.28
N GLU A 146 19.06 15.36 17.06
CA GLU A 146 18.40 16.60 16.64
C GLU A 146 16.87 16.49 16.60
N ARG A 147 16.33 15.27 16.40
CA ARG A 147 14.89 15.00 16.50
C ARG A 147 14.37 14.99 17.93
N ARG A 148 15.17 14.54 18.90
CA ARG A 148 14.79 14.48 20.32
C ARG A 148 14.79 15.86 20.98
N ASP A 149 15.72 16.71 20.57
CA ASP A 149 15.89 18.05 21.17
C ASP A 149 14.85 19.06 20.65
N SER A 150 14.23 18.78 19.50
CA SER A 150 13.21 19.63 18.90
C SER A 150 11.82 19.31 19.44
N ALA A 151 11.14 20.28 20.03
CA ALA A 151 9.75 20.14 20.48
C ALA A 151 8.76 20.33 19.31
N ASP A 152 7.58 19.71 19.43
CA ASP A 152 6.35 19.96 18.65
C ASP A 152 6.30 19.60 17.15
N TRP A 153 7.40 19.16 16.53
CA TRP A 153 7.40 18.75 15.12
C TRP A 153 6.51 17.53 14.83
N GLN A 154 6.33 16.63 15.80
CA GLN A 154 5.52 15.42 15.65
C GLN A 154 4.04 15.74 15.38
N GLN A 155 3.51 16.74 16.09
CA GLN A 155 2.12 17.15 15.93
C GLN A 155 1.88 17.81 14.57
N GLU A 156 2.82 18.65 14.11
CA GLU A 156 2.76 19.23 12.77
C GLU A 156 2.76 18.14 11.68
N ILE A 157 3.65 17.15 11.80
CA ILE A 157 3.70 16.02 10.85
C ILE A 157 2.43 15.17 10.90
N ALA A 158 1.88 14.89 12.09
CA ALA A 158 0.63 14.13 12.23
C ALA A 158 -0.55 14.83 11.53
N GLN A 159 -0.63 16.16 11.67
CA GLN A 159 -1.63 16.97 10.99
C GLN A 159 -1.43 16.94 9.47
N GLU A 160 -0.19 17.09 8.99
CA GLU A 160 0.11 17.04 7.55
C GLU A 160 -0.22 15.67 6.92
N ILE A 161 0.06 14.56 7.63
CA ILE A 161 -0.35 13.22 7.20
C ILE A 161 -1.87 13.14 7.09
N THR A 162 -2.57 13.58 8.12
CA THR A 162 -4.05 13.54 8.18
C THR A 162 -4.67 14.35 7.04
N GLU A 163 -4.19 15.57 6.83
CA GLU A 163 -4.60 16.43 5.71
C GLU A 163 -4.33 15.77 4.36
N TRP A 164 -3.15 15.16 4.20
CA TRP A 164 -2.78 14.48 2.97
C TRP A 164 -3.71 13.30 2.67
N ILE A 165 -4.06 12.48 3.67
CA ILE A 165 -4.99 11.35 3.53
C ILE A 165 -6.36 11.85 3.08
N ILE A 166 -6.91 12.87 3.76
CA ILE A 166 -8.24 13.44 3.45
C ILE A 166 -8.26 14.07 2.05
N LYS A 167 -7.24 14.87 1.73
CA LYS A 167 -7.11 15.51 0.41
C LYS A 167 -6.95 14.48 -0.70
N SER A 168 -6.22 13.40 -0.43
CA SER A 168 -6.03 12.30 -1.37
C SER A 168 -7.34 11.55 -1.63
N TYR A 169 -8.06 11.21 -0.57
CA TYR A 169 -9.38 10.60 -0.66
C TYR A 169 -10.37 11.46 -1.47
N ARG A 170 -10.47 12.76 -1.15
CA ARG A 170 -11.34 13.70 -1.88
C ARG A 170 -10.95 13.81 -3.37
N ARG A 171 -9.65 13.78 -3.68
CA ARG A 171 -9.16 13.83 -5.07
C ARG A 171 -9.49 12.56 -5.86
N LEU A 172 -9.45 11.39 -5.23
CA LEU A 172 -9.81 10.11 -5.89
C LEU A 172 -11.31 9.96 -6.11
N TYR A 173 -12.13 10.40 -5.15
CA TYR A 173 -13.57 10.12 -5.13
C TYR A 173 -14.44 11.36 -5.19
N LYS A 174 -14.06 12.39 -5.97
CA LYS A 174 -14.78 13.67 -6.08
C LYS A 174 -16.31 13.58 -6.16
N ASN A 175 -16.86 12.50 -6.75
CA ASN A 175 -18.29 12.29 -6.94
C ASN A 175 -18.94 11.29 -5.96
N SER A 176 -18.14 10.52 -5.21
CA SER A 176 -18.61 9.47 -4.28
C SER A 176 -18.01 9.59 -2.88
N SER A 177 -17.30 10.69 -2.60
CA SER A 177 -16.68 10.91 -1.30
C SER A 177 -17.75 11.36 -0.32
N VAL A 178 -17.94 10.56 0.73
CA VAL A 178 -18.60 11.03 1.96
C VAL A 178 -17.81 12.20 2.53
N VAL A 179 -18.51 13.23 3.00
CA VAL A 179 -17.87 14.37 3.70
C VAL A 179 -17.32 13.85 5.01
N LEU A 180 -15.99 13.81 5.12
CA LEU A 180 -15.29 13.55 6.37
C LEU A 180 -15.34 14.83 7.22
N GLY A 181 -15.94 14.75 8.40
CA GLY A 181 -15.97 15.78 9.41
C GLY A 181 -14.88 15.60 10.48
N ASP A 182 -15.00 16.38 11.55
CA ASP A 182 -13.98 16.52 12.59
C ASP A 182 -13.75 15.22 13.40
N THR A 183 -14.78 14.37 13.49
CA THR A 183 -14.68 13.08 14.18
C THR A 183 -13.80 12.08 13.44
N GLU A 184 -13.89 12.05 12.10
CA GLU A 184 -12.99 11.23 11.29
C GLU A 184 -11.59 11.80 11.26
N PHE A 185 -11.44 13.13 11.26
CA PHE A 185 -10.14 13.79 11.38
C PHE A 185 -9.42 13.36 12.66
N MET A 186 -10.06 13.51 13.82
CA MET A 186 -9.49 13.10 15.11
C MET A 186 -9.18 11.59 15.16
N ALA A 187 -10.01 10.75 14.55
CA ALA A 187 -9.76 9.32 14.50
C ALA A 187 -8.53 8.96 13.66
N ILE A 188 -8.33 9.63 12.53
CA ILE A 188 -7.15 9.44 11.68
C ILE A 188 -5.91 9.95 12.42
N GLU A 189 -5.96 11.14 13.00
CA GLU A 189 -4.85 11.73 13.75
C GLU A 189 -4.42 10.85 14.93
N ASN A 190 -5.37 10.34 15.71
CA ASN A 190 -5.08 9.38 16.80
C ASN A 190 -4.44 8.09 16.27
N THR A 191 -4.88 7.62 15.10
CA THR A 191 -4.28 6.45 14.46
C THR A 191 -2.83 6.75 14.08
N VAL A 192 -2.56 7.88 13.43
CA VAL A 192 -1.21 8.32 13.04
C VAL A 192 -0.28 8.43 14.26
N ASN A 193 -0.74 9.08 15.34
CA ASN A 193 0.03 9.23 16.58
C ASN A 193 0.41 7.89 17.23
N SER A 194 -0.38 6.84 17.02
CA SER A 194 -0.08 5.51 17.57
C SER A 194 1.10 4.79 16.89
N PHE A 195 1.56 5.24 15.72
CA PHE A 195 2.67 4.61 14.99
C PHE A 195 4.02 5.17 15.45
N GLU A 196 4.67 4.48 16.37
CA GLU A 196 6.01 4.85 16.88
C GLU A 196 7.07 4.97 15.77
N GLU A 197 6.95 4.20 14.69
CA GLU A 197 7.94 4.19 13.59
C GLU A 197 7.98 5.51 12.81
N LEU A 198 6.91 6.30 12.82
CA LEU A 198 6.92 7.66 12.23
C LEU A 198 7.81 8.62 13.01
N TRP A 199 7.97 8.36 14.31
CA TRP A 199 8.63 9.26 15.26
C TRP A 199 10.10 8.91 15.50
N LYS A 200 10.53 7.73 15.03
CA LYS A 200 11.92 7.29 15.00
C LYS A 200 12.65 7.95 13.84
#